data_AF-A0A962T8Q8-F1
#
_entry.id   AF-A0A962T8Q8-F1
#
_cell.length_a   1.000
_cell.length_b   1.000
_cell.length_c   1.000
_cell.angle_alpha   90.00
_cell.angle_beta   90.00
_cell.angle_gamma   90.00
#
_symmetry.space_group_name_H-M   'P 1'
#
loop_
_entity.id
_entity.type
_entity.pdbx_description
1 polymer ?
#
loop_
_entity_poly.entity_id
_entity_poly.type
_entity_poly.pdbx_seq_one_letter_code
_entity_poly.pdbx_strand_id
1 'polypeptide(L)'
;MDNVRLLLFMALAFLGMLLYQAWQEDYGVHSQQQASPAALVETPTAVTAAGQSADTPVAPLRADIDNAVATPVVADRGSASRLVTVITDTFEISIDTQGGSIVDARLVQYPVSVDRPDEPFRLLSQRPSDYFIVQSGLLGVDKQRTPTHQATFNATGDRFEMADGEDTLVVDLTWQSGDGLSVVKRYTFMRGTHAIGLEHIVNNASEAPWDGREYRQLQRGEPVDSGNAFMYTYTGGAIFSQEDKYQKYDFEDLGEGKLNRDVTDGWISMIQHYFLAAAVPPRGEQQHFYGKRLPDGRAVIGAYTPARAVAPGSTATFTGTLFVGPKLQAELEQLAEGLDLTVDYGWLVFIAKPMYWVLEQIQSVVHNWGWTIIIFTILIKLAFFKLSETSYRSMANMRKLTPRIQALKDRYGDDKQRMQQAMMEMYKTEKINPLGGCLPILVQIPVFIALYWVLL
;
A
#
# COMPACT_ATOMS: atom_id res chain seq x y z
N MET A 1 -44.04 -2.75 -20.40
CA MET A 1 -43.88 -3.98 -19.61
C MET A 1 -42.89 -4.97 -20.26
N ASP A 2 -42.58 -4.87 -21.56
CA ASP A 2 -41.68 -5.82 -22.24
C ASP A 2 -40.19 -5.69 -21.88
N ASN A 3 -39.70 -4.49 -21.57
CA ASN A 3 -38.28 -4.31 -21.24
C ASN A 3 -37.92 -4.83 -19.84
N VAL A 4 -38.90 -4.95 -18.94
CA VAL A 4 -38.69 -5.52 -17.60
C VAL A 4 -38.41 -7.02 -17.72
N ARG A 5 -39.08 -7.72 -18.63
CA ARG A 5 -38.80 -9.14 -18.91
C ARG A 5 -37.40 -9.33 -19.49
N LEU A 6 -36.98 -8.48 -20.43
CA LEU A 6 -35.62 -8.51 -20.97
C LEU A 6 -34.56 -8.26 -19.88
N LEU A 7 -34.79 -7.28 -19.01
CA LEU A 7 -33.90 -6.96 -17.89
C LEU A 7 -33.83 -8.12 -16.88
N LEU A 8 -34.96 -8.78 -16.60
CA LEU A 8 -35.00 -9.97 -15.75
C LEU A 8 -34.29 -11.17 -16.38
N PHE A 9 -34.40 -11.37 -17.69
CA PHE A 9 -33.65 -12.41 -18.39
C PHE A 9 -32.15 -12.12 -18.44
N MET A 10 -31.73 -10.87 -18.61
CA MET A 10 -30.32 -10.49 -18.52
C MET A 10 -29.79 -10.64 -17.10
N ALA A 11 -30.56 -10.25 -16.08
CA ALA A 11 -30.19 -10.45 -14.68
C ALA A 11 -30.07 -11.94 -14.33
N LEU A 12 -31.00 -12.78 -14.82
CA LEU A 12 -30.95 -14.23 -14.63
C LEU A 12 -29.76 -14.86 -15.33
N ALA A 13 -29.45 -14.45 -16.57
CA ALA A 13 -28.29 -14.92 -17.32
C ALA A 13 -26.97 -14.53 -16.64
N PHE A 14 -26.91 -13.31 -16.10
CA PHE A 14 -25.76 -12.82 -15.33
C PHE A 14 -25.58 -13.61 -14.03
N LEU A 15 -26.65 -13.85 -13.28
CA LEU A 15 -26.62 -14.69 -12.07
C LEU A 15 -26.22 -16.14 -12.38
N GLY A 16 -26.70 -16.71 -13.49
CA GLY A 16 -26.32 -18.05 -13.94
C GLY A 16 -24.84 -18.13 -14.33
N MET A 17 -24.30 -17.09 -14.97
CA MET A 17 -22.88 -16.99 -15.30
C MET A 17 -22.00 -16.91 -14.05
N LEU A 18 -22.41 -16.10 -13.05
CA LEU A 18 -21.69 -16.01 -11.78
C LEU A 18 -21.70 -17.32 -11.00
N LEU A 19 -22.84 -18.02 -10.96
CA LEU A 19 -22.93 -19.35 -10.34
C LEU A 19 -22.08 -20.39 -11.08
N TYR A 20 -22.01 -20.32 -12.41
CA TYR A 20 -21.16 -21.22 -13.19
C TYR A 20 -19.66 -20.95 -12.97
N GLN A 21 -19.27 -19.67 -12.82
CA GLN A 21 -17.89 -19.31 -12.47
C GLN A 21 -17.51 -19.81 -11.08
N ALA A 22 -18.35 -19.57 -10.07
CA ALA A 22 -18.13 -20.09 -8.72
C ALA A 22 -18.05 -21.62 -8.69
N TRP A 23 -18.89 -22.31 -9.48
CA TRP A 23 -18.84 -23.77 -9.61
C TRP A 23 -17.57 -24.25 -10.33
N GLN A 24 -17.06 -23.50 -11.31
CA GLN A 24 -15.77 -23.80 -11.96
C GLN A 24 -14.58 -23.57 -11.02
N GLU A 25 -14.65 -22.62 -10.10
CA GLU A 25 -13.61 -22.44 -9.07
C GLU A 25 -13.66 -23.56 -8.01
N ASP A 26 -14.85 -23.95 -7.55
CA ASP A 26 -15.00 -25.00 -6.52
C ASP A 26 -14.81 -26.44 -7.07
N TYR A 27 -15.19 -26.69 -8.33
CA TYR A 27 -15.27 -28.04 -8.90
C TYR A 27 -14.63 -28.17 -10.29
N GLY A 28 -14.03 -27.11 -10.82
CA GLY A 28 -13.24 -27.18 -12.04
C GLY A 28 -12.08 -28.13 -11.85
N VAL A 29 -11.89 -29.04 -12.81
CA VAL A 29 -10.78 -29.98 -12.78
C VAL A 29 -9.50 -29.19 -12.97
N HIS A 30 -8.81 -28.85 -11.88
CA HIS A 30 -7.40 -28.53 -11.94
C HIS A 30 -6.70 -29.76 -12.51
N SER A 31 -6.26 -29.67 -13.76
CA SER A 31 -5.38 -30.67 -14.36
C SER A 31 -4.15 -30.78 -13.46
N GLN A 32 -4.14 -31.81 -12.60
CA GLN A 32 -2.93 -32.27 -11.94
C GLN A 32 -1.94 -32.58 -13.04
N GLN A 33 -0.94 -31.71 -13.18
CA GLN A 33 0.20 -31.97 -14.03
C GLN A 33 0.88 -33.22 -13.47
N GLN A 34 0.68 -34.34 -14.17
CA GLN A 34 1.29 -35.63 -13.86
C GLN A 34 2.80 -35.46 -13.75
N ALA A 35 3.33 -35.84 -12.59
CA ALA A 35 4.73 -36.18 -12.42
C ALA A 35 5.07 -37.32 -13.39
N SER A 36 5.98 -37.06 -14.32
CA SER A 36 6.65 -38.12 -15.09
C SER A 36 7.91 -38.58 -14.35
N PRO A 37 8.29 -39.85 -14.50
CA PRO A 37 9.12 -40.56 -13.53
C PRO A 37 10.61 -40.25 -13.64
N ALA A 38 11.28 -40.41 -12.50
CA ALA A 38 12.72 -40.35 -12.32
C ALA A 38 13.48 -41.22 -13.33
N ALA A 39 14.43 -40.62 -14.04
CA ALA A 39 15.51 -41.31 -14.70
C ALA A 39 16.72 -41.37 -13.76
N LEU A 40 17.17 -42.59 -13.49
CA LEU A 40 18.38 -42.93 -12.74
C LEU A 40 19.61 -42.32 -13.43
N VAL A 41 20.41 -41.55 -12.69
CA VAL A 41 21.81 -41.29 -13.04
C VAL A 41 22.68 -41.59 -11.84
N GLU A 42 23.68 -42.41 -12.13
CA GLU A 42 24.61 -43.09 -11.25
C GLU A 42 25.51 -42.12 -10.46
N THR A 43 25.79 -42.50 -9.21
CA THR A 43 26.96 -42.07 -8.44
C THR A 43 28.27 -42.30 -9.18
N PRO A 44 29.23 -41.38 -9.05
CA PRO A 44 30.62 -41.77 -8.83
C PRO A 44 31.15 -41.25 -7.49
N THR A 45 31.50 -42.23 -6.67
CA THR A 45 32.66 -42.36 -5.77
C THR A 45 33.53 -41.13 -5.48
N ALA A 46 33.81 -40.98 -4.19
CA ALA A 46 34.83 -40.12 -3.61
C ALA A 46 36.23 -40.33 -4.19
N VAL A 47 36.97 -39.23 -4.36
CA VAL A 47 38.43 -39.21 -4.38
C VAL A 47 38.91 -38.13 -3.41
N THR A 48 39.59 -38.56 -2.36
CA THR A 48 40.45 -37.75 -1.50
C THR A 48 41.65 -37.24 -2.28
N ALA A 49 41.91 -35.93 -2.25
CA ALA A 49 43.24 -35.36 -2.41
C ALA A 49 43.35 -34.08 -1.55
N ALA A 50 44.34 -34.09 -0.67
CA ALA A 50 44.72 -32.98 0.20
C ALA A 50 45.58 -31.95 -0.56
N GLY A 51 45.51 -30.69 -0.14
CA GLY A 51 46.65 -29.75 -0.22
C GLY A 51 46.37 -28.35 -0.79
N GLN A 52 46.43 -27.37 0.12
CA GLN A 52 46.91 -25.98 -0.05
C GLN A 52 45.94 -24.86 -0.53
N SER A 53 45.43 -24.14 0.47
CA SER A 53 45.57 -22.68 0.74
C SER A 53 45.52 -21.67 -0.42
N ALA A 54 44.49 -20.81 -0.44
CA ALA A 54 44.53 -19.39 0.02
C ALA A 54 43.50 -18.49 -0.72
N ASP A 55 42.86 -17.63 0.08
CA ASP A 55 42.22 -16.35 -0.27
C ASP A 55 41.02 -16.28 -1.20
N THR A 56 39.81 -16.45 -0.63
CA THR A 56 38.73 -15.45 -0.78
C THR A 56 37.69 -15.63 0.33
N PRO A 57 37.22 -14.57 1.02
CA PRO A 57 36.02 -14.67 1.85
C PRO A 57 34.79 -14.82 0.94
N VAL A 58 34.06 -15.91 1.14
CA VAL A 58 32.75 -16.12 0.52
C VAL A 58 31.75 -15.20 1.25
N ALA A 59 31.36 -14.11 0.59
CA ALA A 59 30.17 -13.37 1.00
C ALA A 59 28.97 -14.33 0.96
N PRO A 60 28.10 -14.35 1.99
CA PRO A 60 27.02 -15.33 2.09
C PRO A 60 26.09 -15.22 0.88
N LEU A 61 25.70 -16.37 0.33
CA LEU A 61 24.61 -16.45 -0.62
C LEU A 61 23.35 -15.85 0.02
N ARG A 62 22.56 -15.15 -0.81
CA ARG A 62 21.21 -14.60 -0.54
C ARG A 62 20.38 -15.49 0.43
N ALA A 63 20.43 -16.80 0.23
CA ALA A 63 19.65 -17.80 0.97
C ALA A 63 19.92 -17.89 2.49
N ASP A 64 21.15 -17.70 2.97
CA ASP A 64 21.46 -17.81 4.42
C ASP A 64 21.01 -16.57 5.22
N ILE A 65 20.88 -15.44 4.50
CA ILE A 65 20.44 -14.15 5.00
C ILE A 65 18.90 -14.08 4.98
N ASP A 66 18.24 -14.57 3.92
CA ASP A 66 16.78 -14.57 3.79
C ASP A 66 16.09 -15.41 4.91
N ASN A 67 16.74 -16.48 5.37
CA ASN A 67 16.27 -17.32 6.48
C ASN A 67 16.30 -16.60 7.84
N ALA A 68 17.28 -15.71 8.08
CA ALA A 68 17.36 -14.96 9.34
C ALA A 68 16.24 -13.91 9.46
N VAL A 69 15.74 -13.40 8.33
CA VAL A 69 14.58 -12.51 8.26
C VAL A 69 13.26 -13.24 8.58
N ALA A 70 13.22 -14.57 8.42
CA ALA A 70 12.00 -15.38 8.52
C ALA A 70 11.72 -15.96 9.92
N THR A 71 12.64 -15.82 10.86
CA THR A 71 12.48 -16.46 12.17
C THR A 71 11.55 -15.63 13.05
N PRO A 72 10.36 -16.12 13.43
CA PRO A 72 9.46 -15.38 14.31
C PRO A 72 10.13 -15.13 15.67
N VAL A 73 9.79 -14.02 16.31
CA VAL A 73 10.26 -13.70 17.67
C VAL A 73 9.70 -14.75 18.64
N VAL A 74 10.50 -15.75 18.95
CA VAL A 74 10.30 -16.57 20.15
C VAL A 74 11.04 -15.85 21.26
N ALA A 75 10.30 -15.30 22.23
CA ALA A 75 10.86 -14.54 23.35
C ALA A 75 11.86 -15.40 24.13
N ASP A 76 13.16 -15.18 23.90
CA ASP A 76 14.21 -15.71 24.75
C ASP A 76 14.26 -14.91 26.05
N ARG A 77 14.10 -15.57 27.19
CA ARG A 77 13.95 -14.96 28.53
C ARG A 77 15.31 -14.60 29.14
N GLY A 78 16.18 -13.93 28.38
CA GLY A 78 17.53 -13.54 28.79
C GLY A 78 17.69 -12.07 29.25
N SER A 79 16.79 -11.19 28.83
CA SER A 79 16.62 -9.82 29.33
C SER A 79 15.18 -9.42 29.01
N ALA A 80 14.41 -8.97 30.00
CA ALA A 80 13.00 -8.65 29.75
C ALA A 80 12.92 -7.50 28.74
N SER A 81 12.46 -7.80 27.52
CA SER A 81 12.05 -6.79 26.56
C SER A 81 11.14 -5.78 27.26
N ARG A 82 11.37 -4.49 26.99
CA ARG A 82 10.54 -3.39 27.47
C ARG A 82 10.16 -2.48 26.31
N LEU A 83 9.05 -1.76 26.47
CA LEU A 83 8.57 -0.80 25.50
C LEU A 83 9.06 0.60 25.85
N VAL A 84 9.69 1.25 24.88
CA VAL A 84 10.07 2.67 24.91
C VAL A 84 8.95 3.47 24.24
N THR A 85 8.32 4.38 24.98
CA THR A 85 7.28 5.27 24.47
C THR A 85 7.91 6.54 23.87
N VAL A 86 7.50 6.89 22.66
CA VAL A 86 7.89 8.12 21.97
C VAL A 86 6.64 8.94 21.66
N ILE A 87 6.61 10.20 22.09
CA ILE A 87 5.48 11.10 21.89
C ILE A 87 5.93 12.34 21.14
N THR A 88 5.22 12.65 20.06
CA THR A 88 5.37 13.86 19.24
C THR A 88 4.00 14.52 19.05
N ASP A 89 3.95 15.57 18.23
CA ASP A 89 2.70 16.22 17.84
C ASP A 89 1.86 15.40 16.84
N THR A 90 2.45 14.38 16.20
CA THR A 90 1.80 13.48 15.22
C THR A 90 1.65 12.05 15.75
N PHE A 91 2.49 11.63 16.71
CA PHE A 91 2.60 10.24 17.14
C PHE A 91 2.51 10.01 18.65
N GLU A 92 1.94 8.87 19.02
CA GLU A 92 2.33 8.10 20.19
C GLU A 92 2.81 6.72 19.70
N ILE A 93 4.11 6.46 19.82
CA ILE A 93 4.78 5.25 19.31
C ILE A 93 5.33 4.42 20.47
N SER A 94 5.25 3.09 20.34
CA SER A 94 6.00 2.17 21.20
C SER A 94 7.07 1.43 20.39
N ILE A 95 8.31 1.50 20.88
CA ILE A 95 9.46 0.79 20.32
C ILE A 95 9.84 -0.32 21.29
N ASP A 96 9.84 -1.57 20.81
CA ASP A 96 10.30 -2.71 21.60
C ASP A 96 11.83 -2.74 21.62
N THR A 97 12.44 -2.76 22.80
CA THR A 97 13.90 -2.90 22.93
C THR A 97 14.43 -4.21 22.31
N GLN A 98 13.58 -5.24 22.18
CA GLN A 98 13.88 -6.39 21.34
C GLN A 98 13.78 -6.01 19.86
N GLY A 99 14.93 -5.99 19.21
CA GLY A 99 15.12 -5.60 17.81
C GLY A 99 15.04 -4.10 17.56
N GLY A 100 14.59 -3.31 18.54
CA GLY A 100 14.27 -1.91 18.33
C GLY A 100 13.12 -1.73 17.35
N SER A 101 12.12 -2.62 17.35
CA SER A 101 11.04 -2.59 16.34
C SER A 101 9.94 -1.59 16.75
N ILE A 102 9.32 -0.92 15.78
CA ILE A 102 8.13 -0.10 16.05
C ILE A 102 6.92 -1.04 16.05
N VAL A 103 6.32 -1.20 17.22
CA VAL A 103 5.33 -2.25 17.49
C VAL A 103 3.93 -1.71 17.78
N ASP A 104 3.84 -0.43 18.10
CA ASP A 104 2.59 0.31 18.22
C ASP A 104 2.82 1.73 17.70
N ALA A 105 1.86 2.27 16.95
CA ALA A 105 1.88 3.66 16.50
C ALA A 105 0.44 4.17 16.41
N ARG A 106 0.13 5.16 17.25
CA ARG A 106 -1.12 5.90 17.25
C ARG A 106 -0.89 7.28 16.62
N LEU A 107 -1.80 7.68 15.74
CA LEU A 107 -1.77 8.96 15.06
C LEU A 107 -2.63 9.95 15.84
N VAL A 108 -2.01 10.81 16.64
CA VAL A 108 -2.71 11.60 17.68
C VAL A 108 -3.70 12.62 17.10
N GLN A 109 -3.53 13.00 15.84
CA GLN A 109 -4.38 13.95 15.13
C GLN A 109 -5.59 13.30 14.45
N TYR A 110 -5.66 11.98 14.41
CA TYR A 110 -6.67 11.23 13.67
C TYR A 110 -7.47 10.36 14.63
N PRO A 111 -8.76 10.65 14.88
CA PRO A 111 -9.57 9.82 15.76
C PRO A 111 -9.91 8.47 15.09
N VAL A 112 -10.12 7.43 15.91
CA VAL A 112 -10.52 6.10 15.45
C VAL A 112 -11.89 6.11 14.75
N SER A 113 -12.77 7.03 15.17
CA SER A 113 -14.10 7.22 14.57
C SER A 113 -14.67 8.58 14.96
N VAL A 114 -15.65 9.06 14.19
CA VAL A 114 -16.36 10.32 14.48
C VAL A 114 -17.02 10.32 15.86
N ASP A 115 -17.52 9.16 16.31
CA ASP A 115 -18.16 9.00 17.62
C ASP A 115 -17.18 8.90 18.80
N ARG A 116 -15.88 8.73 18.51
CA ARG A 116 -14.80 8.64 19.50
C ARG A 116 -13.65 9.59 19.14
N PRO A 117 -13.85 10.91 19.28
CA PRO A 117 -12.88 11.91 18.86
C PRO A 117 -11.60 11.92 19.71
N ASP A 118 -11.67 11.44 20.95
CA ASP A 118 -10.54 11.45 21.90
C ASP A 118 -9.66 10.19 21.81
N GLU A 119 -10.07 9.18 21.05
CA GLU A 119 -9.31 7.94 20.86
C GLU A 119 -8.53 8.02 19.54
N PRO A 120 -7.19 8.13 19.58
CA PRO A 120 -6.40 8.22 18.35
C PRO A 120 -6.39 6.89 17.59
N PHE A 121 -6.35 7.00 16.27
CA PHE A 121 -6.30 5.88 15.35
C PHE A 121 -4.96 5.15 15.52
N ARG A 122 -5.04 3.84 15.76
CA ARG A 122 -3.86 2.98 15.87
C ARG A 122 -3.57 2.36 14.51
N LEU A 123 -2.46 2.75 13.90
CA LEU A 123 -2.02 2.21 12.62
C LEU A 123 -1.16 0.96 12.79
N LEU A 124 -0.16 1.00 13.68
CA LEU A 124 0.68 -0.15 14.00
C LEU A 124 0.22 -0.76 15.33
N SER A 125 0.20 -2.09 15.40
CA SER A 125 -0.33 -2.87 16.53
C SER A 125 0.31 -4.26 16.56
N GLN A 126 0.55 -4.79 17.77
CA GLN A 126 0.91 -6.19 17.98
C GLN A 126 -0.29 -7.10 18.29
N ARG A 127 -1.51 -6.57 18.34
CA ARG A 127 -2.67 -7.41 18.67
C ARG A 127 -2.93 -8.38 17.52
N PRO A 128 -3.24 -9.66 17.80
CA PRO A 128 -3.49 -10.63 16.73
C PRO A 128 -4.58 -10.23 15.73
N SER A 129 -5.59 -9.47 16.17
CA SER A 129 -6.71 -9.02 15.32
C SER A 129 -6.36 -8.00 14.25
N ASP A 130 -5.31 -7.19 14.48
CA ASP A 130 -4.91 -6.09 13.61
C ASP A 130 -3.38 -5.96 13.56
N TYR A 131 -2.68 -7.10 13.60
CA TYR A 131 -1.23 -7.16 13.68
C TYR A 131 -0.60 -6.39 12.52
N PHE A 132 0.17 -5.35 12.81
CA PHE A 132 0.92 -4.58 11.84
C PHE A 132 2.10 -3.89 12.53
N ILE A 133 3.34 -4.27 12.21
CA ILE A 133 4.54 -3.69 12.82
C ILE A 133 5.58 -3.31 11.76
N VAL A 134 6.51 -2.44 12.15
CA VAL A 134 7.69 -2.11 11.37
C VAL A 134 8.93 -2.65 12.07
N GLN A 135 9.67 -3.49 11.37
CA GLN A 135 10.85 -4.16 11.89
C GLN A 135 12.06 -3.83 11.01
N SER A 136 13.21 -3.64 11.65
CA SER A 136 14.48 -3.45 10.93
C SER A 136 15.63 -4.01 11.76
N GLY A 137 16.78 -4.23 11.12
CA GLY A 137 17.99 -4.69 11.79
C GLY A 137 19.13 -4.93 10.81
N LEU A 138 20.19 -5.55 11.31
CA LEU A 138 21.36 -5.89 10.52
C LEU A 138 21.46 -7.42 10.35
N LEU A 139 21.98 -7.83 9.20
CA LEU A 139 22.33 -9.22 8.91
C LEU A 139 23.78 -9.26 8.51
N GLY A 140 24.57 -10.09 9.19
CA GLY A 140 26.00 -10.21 8.94
C GLY A 140 26.39 -11.67 8.82
N VAL A 141 27.59 -11.90 8.28
CA VAL A 141 28.17 -13.24 8.16
C VAL A 141 28.25 -13.92 9.52
N ASP A 142 28.66 -13.16 10.54
CA ASP A 142 28.64 -13.60 11.93
C ASP A 142 27.35 -13.16 12.63
N LYS A 143 26.47 -14.14 12.89
CA LYS A 143 25.18 -13.93 13.53
C LYS A 143 25.30 -13.53 15.00
N GLN A 144 26.34 -13.94 15.70
CA GLN A 144 26.53 -13.60 17.12
C GLN A 144 27.04 -12.17 17.29
N ARG A 145 27.78 -11.67 16.28
CA ARG A 145 28.30 -10.30 16.24
C ARG A 145 27.34 -9.30 15.60
N THR A 146 26.16 -9.70 15.13
CA THR A 146 25.27 -8.81 14.37
C THR A 146 23.87 -8.73 15.00
N PRO A 147 23.40 -7.54 15.42
CA PRO A 147 22.09 -7.41 16.02
C PRO A 147 21.00 -7.45 14.95
N THR A 148 20.21 -8.51 14.98
CA THR A 148 18.97 -8.63 14.22
C THR A 148 17.79 -8.07 15.04
N HIS A 149 16.58 -8.20 14.50
CA HIS A 149 15.34 -7.94 15.25
C HIS A 149 15.14 -8.81 16.51
N GLN A 150 15.98 -9.81 16.73
CA GLN A 150 15.92 -10.67 17.93
C GLN A 150 16.85 -10.16 19.04
N ALA A 151 17.83 -9.32 18.71
CA ALA A 151 18.79 -8.79 19.67
C ALA A 151 18.12 -7.78 20.60
N THR A 152 18.49 -7.78 21.89
CA THR A 152 17.98 -6.79 22.85
C THR A 152 18.89 -5.57 22.85
N PHE A 153 18.34 -4.41 22.52
CA PHE A 153 19.01 -3.12 22.58
C PHE A 153 18.79 -2.43 23.93
N ASN A 154 19.70 -1.54 24.31
CA ASN A 154 19.59 -0.66 25.47
C ASN A 154 19.14 0.74 25.04
N ALA A 155 18.12 1.28 25.69
CA ALA A 155 17.66 2.65 25.53
C ALA A 155 18.03 3.50 26.75
N THR A 156 18.32 4.79 26.57
CA THR A 156 18.65 5.72 27.67
C THR A 156 17.46 6.02 28.59
N GLY A 157 16.24 5.80 28.13
CA GLY A 157 15.01 6.00 28.89
C GLY A 157 13.85 5.14 28.38
N ASP A 158 12.74 5.15 29.12
CA ASP A 158 11.49 4.48 28.76
C ASP A 158 10.50 5.40 28.05
N ARG A 159 10.69 6.71 28.16
CA ARG A 159 9.79 7.72 27.60
C ARG A 159 10.58 8.87 27.02
N PHE A 160 10.29 9.20 25.77
CA PHE A 160 10.83 10.33 25.04
C PHE A 160 9.66 11.17 24.55
N GLU A 161 9.70 12.47 24.83
CA GLU A 161 8.62 13.39 24.47
C GLU A 161 9.25 14.61 23.80
N MET A 162 8.74 14.96 22.63
CA MET A 162 9.20 16.12 21.89
C MET A 162 8.80 17.38 22.66
N ALA A 163 9.79 18.08 23.20
CA ALA A 163 9.54 19.29 23.98
C ALA A 163 8.93 20.42 23.13
N ASP A 164 8.19 21.31 23.77
CA ASP A 164 7.64 22.50 23.12
C ASP A 164 8.76 23.36 22.50
N GLY A 165 8.60 23.73 21.23
CA GLY A 165 9.58 24.54 20.49
C GLY A 165 10.76 23.77 19.88
N GLU A 166 10.90 22.47 20.16
CA GLU A 166 11.89 21.61 19.47
C GLU A 166 11.28 21.05 18.17
N ASP A 167 12.01 21.11 17.06
CA ASP A 167 11.53 20.56 15.77
C ASP A 167 11.95 19.11 15.54
N THR A 168 12.81 18.56 16.41
CA THR A 168 13.36 17.22 16.25
C THR A 168 13.46 16.48 17.58
N LEU A 169 13.16 15.19 17.57
CA LEU A 169 13.37 14.28 18.68
C LEU A 169 14.19 13.07 18.20
N VAL A 170 15.26 12.74 18.92
CA VAL A 170 16.15 11.61 18.59
C VAL A 170 16.06 10.55 19.70
N VAL A 171 15.89 9.30 19.29
CA VAL A 171 15.83 8.14 20.19
C VAL A 171 16.89 7.13 19.74
N ASP A 172 17.91 6.96 20.58
CA ASP A 172 19.02 6.05 20.32
C ASP A 172 18.85 4.74 21.11
N LEU A 173 18.92 3.64 20.37
CA LEU A 173 18.99 2.28 20.90
C LEU A 173 20.39 1.73 20.63
N THR A 174 21.05 1.24 21.67
CA THR A 174 22.44 0.80 21.59
C THR A 174 22.57 -0.70 21.79
N TRP A 175 23.43 -1.33 21.01
CA TRP A 175 23.78 -2.74 21.14
C TRP A 175 25.29 -2.88 21.01
N GLN A 176 25.87 -3.83 21.72
CA GLN A 176 27.30 -4.09 21.67
C GLN A 176 27.57 -5.60 21.70
N SER A 177 28.49 -6.05 20.87
CA SER A 177 29.01 -7.41 20.88
C SER A 177 30.10 -7.58 21.93
N GLY A 178 30.40 -8.82 22.31
CA GLY A 178 31.48 -9.11 23.27
C GLY A 178 32.90 -8.78 22.77
N ASP A 179 33.09 -8.61 21.47
CA ASP A 179 34.39 -8.40 20.82
C ASP A 179 34.66 -6.95 20.37
N GLY A 180 33.72 -6.02 20.61
CA GLY A 180 33.93 -4.59 20.36
C GLY A 180 33.22 -4.00 19.13
N LEU A 181 32.33 -4.75 18.46
CA LEU A 181 31.37 -4.14 17.54
C LEU A 181 30.27 -3.46 18.35
N SER A 182 29.90 -2.24 17.99
CA SER A 182 28.73 -1.56 18.58
C SER A 182 27.83 -1.01 17.48
N VAL A 183 26.53 -1.05 17.74
CA VAL A 183 25.51 -0.59 16.82
C VAL A 183 24.62 0.41 17.55
N VAL A 184 24.47 1.59 16.97
CA VAL A 184 23.43 2.55 17.38
C VAL A 184 22.33 2.51 16.33
N LYS A 185 21.15 2.07 16.75
CA LYS A 185 19.90 2.19 15.99
C LYS A 185 19.22 3.49 16.42
N ARG A 186 19.20 4.47 15.53
CA ARG A 186 18.71 5.81 15.79
C ARG A 186 17.40 6.05 15.07
N TYR A 187 16.37 6.43 15.82
CA TYR A 187 15.14 6.98 15.28
C TYR A 187 15.15 8.50 15.41
N THR A 188 14.83 9.19 14.32
CA THR A 188 14.72 10.66 14.28
C THR A 188 13.31 11.05 13.87
N PHE A 189 12.62 11.79 14.73
CA PHE A 189 11.27 12.28 14.51
C PHE A 189 11.30 13.77 14.25
N MET A 190 10.56 14.23 13.24
CA MET A 190 10.45 15.65 12.89
C MET A 190 9.01 16.14 13.15
N ARG A 191 8.90 17.32 13.75
CA ARG A 191 7.61 17.94 14.08
C ARG A 191 6.71 18.10 12.85
N GLY A 192 5.42 17.81 12.99
CA GLY A 192 4.41 17.99 11.96
C GLY A 192 4.48 17.00 10.80
N THR A 193 5.33 15.97 10.90
CA THR A 193 5.51 14.95 9.87
C THR A 193 5.22 13.54 10.38
N HIS A 194 4.98 12.64 9.45
CA HIS A 194 4.82 11.20 9.63
C HIS A 194 6.02 10.40 9.13
N ALA A 195 7.06 11.11 8.67
CA ALA A 195 8.35 10.54 8.31
C ALA A 195 9.22 10.35 9.57
N ILE A 196 9.84 9.19 9.67
CA ILE A 196 10.72 8.79 10.77
C ILE A 196 12.05 8.40 10.16
N GLY A 197 13.10 9.18 10.43
CA GLY A 197 14.46 8.82 10.05
C GLY A 197 14.91 7.58 10.82
N LEU A 198 15.52 6.63 10.11
CA LEU A 198 16.09 5.42 10.69
C LEU A 198 17.56 5.31 10.26
N GLU A 199 18.46 5.22 11.23
CA GLU A 199 19.86 4.96 10.98
C GLU A 199 20.34 3.75 11.78
N HIS A 200 21.18 2.92 11.15
CA HIS A 200 22.00 1.93 11.84
C HIS A 200 23.47 2.34 11.69
N ILE A 201 24.06 2.80 12.79
CA ILE A 201 25.45 3.24 12.85
C ILE A 201 26.28 2.10 13.43
N VAL A 202 27.06 1.44 12.58
CA VAL A 202 27.92 0.31 12.93
C VAL A 202 29.33 0.82 13.18
N ASN A 203 29.77 0.78 14.43
CA ASN A 203 31.13 1.13 14.83
C ASN A 203 31.92 -0.15 15.12
N ASN A 204 32.96 -0.40 14.34
CA ASN A 204 33.80 -1.57 14.51
C ASN A 204 35.08 -1.23 15.28
N ALA A 205 35.07 -1.39 16.60
CA ALA A 205 36.27 -1.27 17.43
C ALA A 205 36.98 -2.61 17.67
N SER A 206 36.51 -3.69 17.03
CA SER A 206 37.14 -5.02 17.11
C SER A 206 38.33 -5.14 16.15
N GLU A 207 39.09 -6.23 16.28
CA GLU A 207 40.22 -6.56 15.38
C GLU A 207 39.78 -7.23 14.07
N ALA A 208 38.53 -7.71 13.99
CA ALA A 208 38.00 -8.41 12.82
C ALA A 208 37.04 -7.52 12.01
N PRO A 209 37.08 -7.56 10.67
CA PRO A 209 36.09 -6.85 9.86
C PRO A 209 34.66 -7.37 10.15
N TRP A 210 33.68 -6.48 9.97
CA TRP A 210 32.27 -6.84 9.95
C TRP A 210 31.78 -6.72 8.51
N ASP A 211 31.02 -7.71 8.03
CA ASP A 211 30.40 -7.67 6.70
C ASP A 211 28.93 -8.03 6.85
N GLY A 212 28.06 -7.13 6.41
CA GLY A 212 26.64 -7.28 6.57
C GLY A 212 25.83 -6.24 5.82
N ARG A 213 24.52 -6.38 5.90
CA ARG A 213 23.53 -5.50 5.27
C ARG A 213 22.46 -5.09 6.25
N GLU A 214 21.79 -3.99 5.94
CA GLU A 214 20.60 -3.55 6.64
C GLU A 214 19.36 -4.12 5.97
N TYR A 215 18.34 -4.46 6.78
CA TYR A 215 17.02 -4.78 6.26
C TYR A 215 15.94 -4.00 6.99
N ARG A 216 14.87 -3.69 6.25
CA ARG A 216 13.61 -3.10 6.71
C ARG A 216 12.47 -3.95 6.22
N GLN A 217 11.50 -4.21 7.08
CA GLN A 217 10.32 -4.98 6.70
C GLN A 217 9.08 -4.53 7.45
N LEU A 218 7.96 -4.65 6.74
CA LEU A 218 6.62 -4.41 7.23
C LEU A 218 5.96 -5.78 7.38
N GLN A 219 5.51 -6.10 8.58
CA GLN A 219 4.82 -7.36 8.85
C GLN A 219 3.37 -7.08 9.19
N ARG A 220 2.44 -7.78 8.55
CA ARG A 220 1.02 -7.58 8.77
C ARG A 220 0.26 -8.89 8.78
N GLY A 221 -0.61 -9.04 9.77
CA GLY A 221 -1.66 -10.04 9.78
C GLY A 221 -2.73 -9.66 8.79
N GLU A 222 -3.33 -10.66 8.14
CA GLU A 222 -4.44 -10.43 7.25
C GLU A 222 -5.62 -9.85 8.03
N PRO A 223 -6.14 -8.66 7.66
CA PRO A 223 -7.23 -8.04 8.40
C PRO A 223 -8.42 -8.99 8.46
N VAL A 224 -9.01 -9.16 9.64
CA VAL A 224 -10.30 -9.84 9.74
C VAL A 224 -11.31 -8.99 8.99
N ASP A 225 -11.88 -9.57 7.93
CA ASP A 225 -12.75 -8.89 6.99
C ASP A 225 -13.93 -8.23 7.75
N SER A 226 -13.84 -6.92 7.90
CA SER A 226 -14.78 -6.09 8.67
C SER A 226 -15.41 -4.99 7.80
N GLY A 227 -15.11 -5.02 6.50
CA GLY A 227 -15.64 -4.07 5.53
C GLY A 227 -17.10 -4.33 5.21
N ASN A 228 -17.88 -3.25 5.06
CA ASN A 228 -19.16 -3.31 4.35
C ASN A 228 -18.89 -3.78 2.92
N ALA A 229 -19.63 -4.78 2.43
CA ALA A 229 -19.53 -5.32 1.06
C ALA A 229 -19.66 -4.27 -0.08
N PHE A 230 -20.02 -3.03 0.25
CA PHE A 230 -20.17 -1.90 -0.66
C PHE A 230 -18.92 -1.00 -0.81
N MET A 231 -17.91 -1.12 0.06
CA MET A 231 -16.67 -0.32 0.00
C MET A 231 -15.45 -1.22 0.13
N TYR A 232 -15.02 -1.81 -0.99
CA TYR A 232 -13.76 -2.54 -1.06
C TYR A 232 -12.61 -1.56 -1.27
N THR A 233 -11.76 -1.42 -0.25
CA THR A 233 -10.57 -0.58 -0.31
C THR A 233 -9.36 -1.49 -0.22
N TYR A 234 -8.45 -1.38 -1.18
CA TYR A 234 -7.29 -2.26 -1.24
C TYR A 234 -6.45 -2.19 0.05
N THR A 235 -6.20 -3.36 0.63
CA THR A 235 -5.27 -3.53 1.76
C THR A 235 -4.26 -4.60 1.38
N GLY A 236 -2.97 -4.27 1.41
CA GLY A 236 -1.93 -5.17 0.93
C GLY A 236 -0.58 -4.48 0.80
N GLY A 237 0.39 -5.19 0.23
CA GLY A 237 1.70 -4.65 -0.08
C GLY A 237 1.65 -3.80 -1.35
N ALA A 238 2.47 -2.76 -1.40
CA ALA A 238 2.70 -2.04 -2.65
C ALA A 238 4.13 -1.56 -2.71
N ILE A 239 4.68 -1.48 -3.92
CA ILE A 239 6.03 -0.98 -4.17
C ILE A 239 6.02 0.06 -5.27
N PHE A 240 7.10 0.81 -5.33
CA PHE A 240 7.48 1.57 -6.51
C PHE A 240 8.86 1.15 -7.01
N SER A 241 9.00 1.05 -8.33
CA SER A 241 10.28 0.95 -9.01
C SER A 241 10.31 1.92 -10.19
N GLN A 242 11.50 2.33 -10.62
CA GLN A 242 11.61 3.22 -11.78
C GLN A 242 11.15 2.55 -13.09
N GLU A 243 11.29 1.22 -13.17
CA GLU A 243 10.95 0.39 -14.34
C GLU A 243 9.44 0.22 -14.49
N ASP A 244 8.76 -0.24 -13.43
CA ASP A 244 7.34 -0.60 -13.49
C ASP A 244 6.41 0.40 -12.80
N LYS A 245 6.98 1.47 -12.22
CA LYS A 245 6.26 2.46 -11.41
C LYS A 245 5.56 1.77 -10.23
N TYR A 246 4.29 2.03 -10.02
CA TYR A 246 3.53 1.57 -8.86
C TYR A 246 2.92 0.19 -9.10
N GLN A 247 3.20 -0.75 -8.20
CA GLN A 247 2.69 -2.11 -8.25
C GLN A 247 2.13 -2.54 -6.90
N LYS A 248 1.01 -3.27 -6.95
CA LYS A 248 0.34 -3.84 -5.79
C LYS A 248 0.64 -5.34 -5.71
N TYR A 249 0.80 -5.82 -4.49
CA TYR A 249 1.02 -7.23 -4.14
C TYR A 249 0.06 -7.56 -3.01
N ASP A 250 -0.98 -8.34 -3.31
CA ASP A 250 -1.86 -8.81 -2.25
C ASP A 250 -1.13 -9.79 -1.30
N PHE A 251 -1.82 -10.22 -0.24
CA PHE A 251 -1.22 -11.07 0.77
C PHE A 251 -0.82 -12.45 0.26
N GLU A 252 -1.48 -12.94 -0.79
CA GLU A 252 -1.18 -14.22 -1.45
C GLU A 252 0.05 -14.07 -2.35
N ASP A 253 0.10 -13.03 -3.18
CA ASP A 253 1.25 -12.71 -4.03
C ASP A 253 2.54 -12.56 -3.24
N LEU A 254 2.47 -11.89 -2.08
CA LEU A 254 3.60 -11.80 -1.15
C LEU A 254 3.99 -13.18 -0.63
N GLY A 255 3.02 -14.02 -0.27
CA GLY A 255 3.25 -15.38 0.22
C GLY A 255 3.90 -16.31 -0.80
N GLU A 256 3.56 -16.16 -2.06
CA GLU A 256 4.14 -16.91 -3.19
C GLU A 256 5.53 -16.41 -3.60
N GLY A 257 6.02 -15.32 -3.00
CA GLY A 257 7.34 -14.76 -3.31
C GLY A 257 7.42 -14.10 -4.69
N LYS A 258 6.28 -13.64 -5.24
CA LYS A 258 6.24 -12.93 -6.53
C LYS A 258 7.02 -11.61 -6.52
N LEU A 259 7.21 -11.03 -5.34
CA LEU A 259 8.15 -9.94 -5.13
C LEU A 259 9.51 -10.52 -4.71
N ASN A 260 10.48 -10.46 -5.61
CA ASN A 260 11.86 -10.92 -5.37
C ASN A 260 12.80 -10.33 -6.43
N ARG A 261 13.27 -9.08 -6.25
CA ARG A 261 14.09 -8.39 -7.25
C ARG A 261 14.85 -7.19 -6.70
N ASP A 262 15.89 -6.79 -7.43
CA ASP A 262 16.68 -5.60 -7.12
C ASP A 262 16.03 -4.35 -7.72
N VAL A 263 15.96 -3.28 -6.93
CA VAL A 263 15.33 -2.00 -7.29
C VAL A 263 16.20 -0.85 -6.80
N THR A 264 16.45 0.13 -7.67
CA THR A 264 17.10 1.40 -7.32
C THR A 264 16.05 2.51 -7.37
N ASP A 265 16.13 3.47 -6.44
CA ASP A 265 15.17 4.60 -6.35
C ASP A 265 13.70 4.14 -6.24
N GLY A 266 13.47 3.09 -5.47
CA GLY A 266 12.15 2.54 -5.18
C GLY A 266 11.83 2.55 -3.70
N TRP A 267 10.61 2.16 -3.34
CA TRP A 267 10.20 1.97 -1.94
C TRP A 267 9.25 0.79 -1.81
N ILE A 268 9.13 0.28 -0.57
CA ILE A 268 8.15 -0.75 -0.21
C ILE A 268 7.13 -0.17 0.77
N SER A 269 5.91 -0.68 0.75
CA SER A 269 4.84 -0.23 1.64
C SER A 269 3.82 -1.32 1.93
N MET A 270 3.08 -1.11 3.02
CA MET A 270 1.81 -1.76 3.29
C MET A 270 0.75 -0.67 3.43
N ILE A 271 -0.29 -0.77 2.60
CA ILE A 271 -1.33 0.25 2.50
C ILE A 271 -2.66 -0.29 3.01
N GLN A 272 -3.47 0.62 3.53
CA GLN A 272 -4.90 0.44 3.78
C GLN A 272 -5.64 1.67 3.28
N HIS A 273 -6.94 1.78 3.54
CA HIS A 273 -7.80 2.81 2.97
C HIS A 273 -7.21 4.23 3.05
N TYR A 274 -7.04 4.77 4.26
CA TYR A 274 -6.56 6.15 4.49
C TYR A 274 -5.10 6.27 4.91
N PHE A 275 -4.45 5.14 5.24
CA PHE A 275 -3.16 5.12 5.90
C PHE A 275 -2.19 4.15 5.22
N LEU A 276 -0.90 4.32 5.48
CA LEU A 276 0.13 3.38 5.06
C LEU A 276 1.31 3.37 6.02
N ALA A 277 2.09 2.29 5.98
CA ALA A 277 3.49 2.35 6.37
C ALA A 277 4.38 2.06 5.18
N ALA A 278 5.51 2.76 5.04
CA ALA A 278 6.47 2.56 3.97
C ALA A 278 7.91 2.57 4.50
N ALA A 279 8.81 1.90 3.79
CA ALA A 279 10.24 2.02 3.96
C ALA A 279 10.85 2.56 2.66
N VAL A 280 11.49 3.73 2.78
CA VAL A 280 12.09 4.49 1.70
C VAL A 280 13.62 4.47 1.88
N PRO A 281 14.37 3.89 0.94
CA PRO A 281 15.83 3.95 0.94
C PRO A 281 16.35 5.33 0.48
N PRO A 282 17.63 5.63 0.75
CA PRO A 282 18.30 6.79 0.19
C PRO A 282 18.29 6.76 -1.34
N ARG A 283 18.25 7.95 -1.96
CA ARG A 283 18.32 8.07 -3.43
C ARG A 283 19.63 7.51 -3.97
N GLY A 284 19.54 6.81 -5.09
CA GLY A 284 20.64 6.15 -5.79
C GLY A 284 21.08 4.83 -5.17
N GLU A 285 20.50 4.41 -4.04
CA GLU A 285 20.86 3.15 -3.39
C GLU A 285 20.01 2.01 -3.95
N GLN A 286 20.66 1.00 -4.53
CA GLN A 286 20.01 -0.25 -4.90
C GLN A 286 19.60 -0.99 -3.61
N GLN A 287 18.41 -1.57 -3.60
CA GLN A 287 17.91 -2.45 -2.56
C GLN A 287 17.36 -3.71 -3.20
N HIS A 288 17.31 -4.80 -2.45
CA HIS A 288 16.56 -5.97 -2.86
C HIS A 288 15.20 -6.00 -2.19
N PHE A 289 14.12 -6.04 -2.96
CA PHE A 289 12.76 -6.15 -2.46
C PHE A 289 12.28 -7.59 -2.48
N TYR A 290 11.65 -8.02 -1.39
CA TYR A 290 11.10 -9.36 -1.24
C TYR A 290 9.72 -9.34 -0.58
N GLY A 291 8.91 -10.34 -0.93
CA GLY A 291 7.67 -10.71 -0.26
C GLY A 291 7.76 -12.12 0.30
N LYS A 292 7.13 -12.38 1.44
CA LYS A 292 6.95 -13.75 1.96
C LYS A 292 5.78 -13.86 2.93
N ARG A 293 5.40 -15.10 3.25
CA ARG A 293 4.49 -15.45 4.36
C ARG A 293 5.27 -16.11 5.49
N LEU A 294 5.02 -15.69 6.72
CA LEU A 294 5.54 -16.36 7.92
C LEU A 294 4.72 -17.61 8.23
N PRO A 295 5.28 -18.59 8.97
CA PRO A 295 4.57 -19.82 9.33
C PRO A 295 3.26 -19.62 10.10
N ASP A 296 3.12 -18.49 10.79
CA ASP A 296 1.92 -18.11 11.53
C ASP A 296 0.90 -17.32 10.69
N GLY A 297 1.12 -17.23 9.38
CA GLY A 297 0.20 -16.60 8.45
C GLY A 297 0.33 -15.08 8.39
N ARG A 298 1.38 -14.46 8.92
CA ARG A 298 1.64 -13.03 8.67
C ARG A 298 2.32 -12.82 7.33
N ALA A 299 1.88 -11.83 6.57
CA ALA A 299 2.56 -11.40 5.36
C ALA A 299 3.70 -10.45 5.69
N VAL A 300 4.76 -10.51 4.90
CA VAL A 300 5.93 -9.65 5.01
C VAL A 300 6.24 -9.07 3.66
N ILE A 301 6.43 -7.75 3.64
CA ILE A 301 7.08 -7.06 2.54
C ILE A 301 8.33 -6.39 3.09
N GLY A 302 9.47 -6.58 2.45
CA GLY A 302 10.75 -6.13 2.98
C GLY A 302 11.75 -5.75 1.91
N ALA A 303 12.77 -5.04 2.36
CA ALA A 303 13.89 -4.59 1.57
C ALA A 303 15.19 -4.81 2.35
N TYR A 304 16.28 -5.09 1.65
CA TYR A 304 17.62 -5.08 2.25
C TYR A 304 18.66 -4.46 1.33
N THR A 305 19.72 -3.91 1.94
CA THR A 305 20.82 -3.25 1.24
C THR A 305 21.79 -4.28 0.65
N PRO A 306 22.63 -3.90 -0.32
CA PRO A 306 23.87 -4.61 -0.59
C PRO A 306 24.69 -4.78 0.69
N ALA A 307 25.50 -5.84 0.73
CA ALA A 307 26.41 -6.06 1.83
C ALA A 307 27.52 -4.99 1.83
N ARG A 308 27.90 -4.53 3.02
CA ARG A 308 28.93 -3.52 3.25
C ARG A 308 29.92 -4.04 4.29
N ALA A 309 31.18 -4.09 3.89
CA ALA A 309 32.28 -4.37 4.80
C ALA A 309 32.65 -3.13 5.63
N VAL A 310 32.93 -3.34 6.90
CA VAL A 310 33.35 -2.35 7.89
C VAL A 310 34.65 -2.84 8.51
N ALA A 311 35.77 -2.22 8.11
CA ALA A 311 37.09 -2.56 8.59
C ALA A 311 37.26 -2.25 10.10
N PRO A 312 38.23 -2.87 10.79
CA PRO A 312 38.64 -2.49 12.13
C PRO A 312 38.89 -0.97 12.25
N GLY A 313 38.43 -0.37 13.35
CA GLY A 313 38.51 1.07 13.61
C GLY A 313 37.62 1.96 12.74
N SER A 314 36.82 1.39 11.85
CA SER A 314 35.96 2.15 10.93
C SER A 314 34.49 2.18 11.37
N THR A 315 33.72 3.07 10.74
CA THR A 315 32.29 3.23 10.95
C THR A 315 31.54 3.18 9.63
N ALA A 316 30.37 2.56 9.62
CA ALA A 316 29.43 2.65 8.52
C ALA A 316 28.04 3.00 9.03
N THR A 317 27.33 3.83 8.28
CA THR A 317 25.93 4.18 8.54
C THR A 317 25.09 3.64 7.40
N PHE A 318 24.04 2.91 7.76
CA PHE A 318 22.92 2.59 6.88
C PHE A 318 21.79 3.57 7.22
N THR A 319 21.27 4.26 6.22
CA THR A 319 20.24 5.28 6.40
C THR A 319 18.98 4.86 5.66
N GLY A 320 17.82 5.20 6.20
CA GLY A 320 16.53 5.03 5.55
C GLY A 320 15.49 5.94 6.18
N THR A 321 14.36 6.08 5.52
CA THR A 321 13.20 6.76 6.09
C THR A 321 12.04 5.77 6.17
N LEU A 322 11.38 5.73 7.32
CA LEU A 322 10.10 5.06 7.48
C LEU A 322 9.01 6.11 7.37
N PHE A 323 7.90 5.77 6.72
CA PHE A 323 6.68 6.56 6.79
C PHE A 323 5.64 5.74 7.52
N VAL A 324 4.92 6.34 8.48
CA VAL A 324 3.85 5.66 9.22
C VAL A 324 2.74 6.68 9.40
N GLY A 325 1.73 6.69 8.54
CA GLY A 325 0.80 7.82 8.58
C GLY A 325 -0.31 7.83 7.55
N PRO A 326 -1.05 8.94 7.49
CA PRO A 326 -2.13 9.19 6.53
C PRO A 326 -1.59 9.38 5.12
N LYS A 327 -2.47 9.17 4.13
CA LYS A 327 -2.20 9.35 2.71
C LYS A 327 -2.24 10.82 2.26
N LEU A 328 -1.43 11.68 2.88
CA LEU A 328 -1.36 13.11 2.53
C LEU A 328 -0.49 13.33 1.29
N GLN A 329 -1.10 13.64 0.14
CA GLN A 329 -0.37 13.78 -1.14
C GLN A 329 0.88 14.68 -1.03
N ALA A 330 0.74 15.89 -0.48
CA ALA A 330 1.86 16.83 -0.41
C ALA A 330 3.05 16.30 0.41
N GLU A 331 2.78 15.55 1.48
CA GLU A 331 3.82 14.93 2.31
C GLU A 331 4.47 13.75 1.57
N LEU A 332 3.65 12.89 0.94
CA LEU A 332 4.13 11.72 0.20
C LEU A 332 4.97 12.10 -1.03
N GLU A 333 4.52 13.11 -1.81
CA GLU A 333 5.24 13.61 -2.99
C GLU A 333 6.62 14.19 -2.63
N GLN A 334 6.74 14.83 -1.45
CA GLN A 334 8.02 15.35 -0.96
C GLN A 334 8.96 14.25 -0.47
N LEU A 335 8.41 13.18 0.12
CA LEU A 335 9.19 12.11 0.71
C LEU A 335 9.87 11.23 -0.35
N ALA A 336 9.11 10.74 -1.34
CA ALA A 336 9.67 9.88 -2.38
C ALA A 336 8.85 9.95 -3.67
N GLU A 337 9.54 9.79 -4.81
CA GLU A 337 8.87 9.73 -6.11
C GLU A 337 7.85 8.58 -6.13
N GLY A 338 6.65 8.88 -6.61
CA GLY A 338 5.57 7.92 -6.79
C GLY A 338 4.90 7.46 -5.50
N LEU A 339 5.34 7.91 -4.32
CA LEU A 339 4.69 7.52 -3.06
C LEU A 339 3.25 8.05 -2.94
N ASP A 340 2.96 9.16 -3.61
CA ASP A 340 1.61 9.71 -3.81
C ASP A 340 0.68 8.79 -4.61
N LEU A 341 1.23 7.86 -5.40
CA LEU A 341 0.44 6.85 -6.14
C LEU A 341 -0.21 5.81 -5.21
N THR A 342 0.16 5.79 -3.93
CA THR A 342 -0.55 5.02 -2.90
C THR A 342 -1.97 5.54 -2.64
N VAL A 343 -2.25 6.78 -3.05
CA VAL A 343 -3.61 7.33 -3.15
C VAL A 343 -4.22 6.84 -4.46
N ASP A 344 -5.01 5.78 -4.35
CA ASP A 344 -5.57 5.10 -5.52
C ASP A 344 -6.81 5.83 -6.04
N TYR A 345 -6.60 6.72 -7.01
CA TYR A 345 -7.68 7.35 -7.77
C TYR A 345 -8.22 6.49 -8.92
N GLY A 346 -7.80 5.22 -9.01
CA GLY A 346 -8.13 4.30 -10.08
C GLY A 346 -7.65 4.78 -11.45
N TRP A 347 -8.36 4.41 -12.52
CA TRP A 347 -8.03 4.86 -13.89
C TRP A 347 -8.32 6.36 -14.13
N LEU A 348 -9.00 7.03 -13.21
CA LEU A 348 -9.46 8.41 -13.32
C LEU A 348 -8.51 9.44 -12.70
N VAL A 349 -7.26 9.05 -12.38
CA VAL A 349 -6.22 9.92 -11.79
C VAL A 349 -6.10 11.27 -12.51
N PHE A 350 -6.17 11.28 -13.85
CA PHE A 350 -6.06 12.50 -14.66
C PHE A 350 -7.21 13.50 -14.43
N ILE A 351 -8.36 13.04 -13.95
CA ILE A 351 -9.50 13.87 -13.55
C ILE A 351 -9.43 14.17 -12.05
N ALA A 352 -9.11 13.16 -11.24
CA ALA A 352 -9.11 13.23 -9.79
C ALA A 352 -8.08 14.23 -9.24
N LYS A 353 -6.83 14.21 -9.73
CA LYS A 353 -5.77 15.14 -9.26
C LYS A 353 -6.16 16.61 -9.45
N PRO A 354 -6.57 17.09 -10.64
CA PRO A 354 -7.03 18.47 -10.80
C PRO A 354 -8.25 18.82 -9.94
N MET A 355 -9.18 17.87 -9.75
CA MET A 355 -10.35 18.10 -8.90
C MET A 355 -9.98 18.26 -7.43
N TYR A 356 -9.11 17.40 -6.91
CA TYR A 356 -8.59 17.50 -5.54
C TYR A 356 -7.87 18.84 -5.33
N TRP A 357 -7.04 19.25 -6.29
CA TRP A 357 -6.36 20.55 -6.22
C TRP A 357 -7.36 21.72 -6.11
N VAL A 358 -8.43 21.74 -6.92
CA VAL A 358 -9.48 22.78 -6.80
C VAL A 358 -10.18 22.72 -5.45
N LEU A 359 -10.49 21.52 -4.94
CA LEU A 359 -11.10 21.35 -3.62
C LEU A 359 -10.21 21.88 -2.50
N GLU A 360 -8.91 21.61 -2.55
CA GLU A 360 -7.92 22.10 -1.60
C GLU A 360 -7.83 23.65 -1.63
N GLN A 361 -7.83 24.26 -2.82
CA GLN A 361 -7.83 25.73 -2.94
C GLN A 361 -9.09 26.38 -2.37
N ILE A 362 -10.25 25.74 -2.51
CA ILE A 362 -11.49 26.24 -1.89
C ILE A 362 -11.43 26.05 -0.38
N GLN A 363 -10.96 24.87 0.08
CA GLN A 363 -10.83 24.56 1.50
C GLN A 363 -9.89 25.54 2.19
N SER A 364 -8.75 25.89 1.59
CA SER A 364 -7.75 26.77 2.20
C SER A 364 -8.28 28.19 2.47
N VAL A 365 -9.39 28.58 1.83
CA VAL A 365 -10.08 29.85 2.08
C VAL A 365 -11.24 29.64 3.06
N VAL A 366 -12.07 28.63 2.83
CA VAL A 366 -13.36 28.44 3.52
C VAL A 366 -13.22 27.73 4.86
N HIS A 367 -12.20 26.87 4.99
CA HIS A 367 -11.90 26.05 6.17
C HIS A 367 -13.08 25.15 6.63
N ASN A 368 -14.03 24.84 5.73
CA ASN A 368 -15.19 23.99 6.03
C ASN A 368 -15.53 23.09 4.83
N TRP A 369 -15.40 21.77 5.01
CA TRP A 369 -15.63 20.78 3.96
C TRP A 369 -17.04 20.84 3.33
N GLY A 370 -18.09 21.12 4.12
CA GLY A 370 -19.45 21.22 3.61
C GLY A 370 -19.61 22.37 2.61
N TRP A 371 -19.12 23.56 2.98
CA TRP A 371 -19.12 24.72 2.08
C TRP A 371 -18.17 24.55 0.90
N THR A 372 -17.01 23.91 1.12
CA THR A 372 -16.08 23.54 0.04
C THR A 372 -16.77 22.72 -1.04
N ILE A 373 -17.50 21.67 -0.65
CA ILE A 373 -18.25 20.81 -1.58
C ILE A 373 -19.36 21.60 -2.29
N ILE A 374 -20.09 22.47 -1.58
CA ILE A 374 -21.14 23.31 -2.20
C ILE A 374 -20.56 24.22 -3.28
N ILE A 375 -19.48 24.94 -2.96
CA ILE A 375 -18.80 25.85 -3.89
C ILE A 375 -18.24 25.07 -5.08
N PHE A 376 -17.58 23.95 -4.83
CA PHE A 376 -17.07 23.07 -5.88
C PHE A 376 -18.19 22.59 -6.81
N THR A 377 -19.33 22.18 -6.26
CA THR A 377 -20.48 21.73 -7.05
C THR A 377 -21.03 22.84 -7.93
N ILE A 378 -21.07 24.09 -7.44
CA ILE A 378 -21.48 25.26 -8.23
C ILE A 378 -20.50 25.49 -9.39
N LEU A 379 -19.18 25.43 -9.13
CA LEU A 379 -18.15 25.61 -10.16
C LEU A 379 -18.25 24.55 -11.27
N ILE A 380 -18.42 23.28 -10.90
CA ILE A 380 -18.61 22.19 -11.86
C ILE A 380 -19.88 22.40 -12.70
N LYS A 381 -21.00 22.80 -12.07
CA LYS A 381 -22.24 23.12 -12.81
C LYS A 381 -22.06 24.29 -13.77
N LEU A 382 -21.29 25.31 -13.39
CA LEU A 382 -20.97 26.45 -14.26
C LEU A 382 -20.08 26.03 -15.44
N ALA A 383 -19.06 25.21 -15.19
CA ALA A 383 -18.18 24.69 -16.24
C ALA A 383 -18.95 23.85 -17.28
N PHE A 384 -19.90 23.02 -16.81
CA PHE A 384 -20.77 22.21 -17.69
C PHE A 384 -22.08 22.90 -18.08
N PHE A 385 -22.22 24.22 -17.86
CA PHE A 385 -23.47 24.93 -18.09
C PHE A 385 -23.93 24.85 -19.54
N LYS A 386 -23.04 25.16 -20.51
CA LYS A 386 -23.38 25.07 -21.94
C LYS A 386 -23.76 23.66 -22.36
N LEU A 387 -23.06 22.65 -21.84
CA LEU A 387 -23.40 21.26 -22.13
C LEU A 387 -24.79 20.90 -21.58
N SER A 388 -25.08 21.31 -20.35
CA SER A 388 -26.38 21.12 -19.71
C SER A 388 -27.51 21.81 -20.48
N GLU A 389 -27.29 23.06 -20.92
CA GLU A 389 -28.24 23.83 -21.74
C GLU A 389 -28.61 23.09 -23.04
N THR A 390 -27.61 22.56 -23.76
CA THR A 390 -27.86 21.84 -25.02
C THR A 390 -28.71 20.59 -24.82
N SER A 391 -28.52 19.89 -23.70
CA SER A 391 -29.32 18.73 -23.35
C SER A 391 -30.73 19.08 -22.89
N TYR A 392 -30.90 20.15 -22.11
CA TYR A 392 -32.23 20.67 -21.79
C TYR A 392 -33.00 21.04 -23.05
N ARG A 393 -32.33 21.65 -24.03
CA ARG A 393 -32.93 21.96 -25.34
C ARG A 393 -33.34 20.69 -26.10
N SER A 394 -32.50 19.65 -26.09
CA SER A 394 -32.83 18.33 -26.67
C SER A 394 -34.04 17.69 -25.99
N MET A 395 -34.10 17.67 -24.66
CA MET A 395 -35.24 17.15 -23.89
C MET A 395 -36.53 17.94 -24.14
N ALA A 396 -36.45 19.26 -24.23
CA ALA A 396 -37.61 20.10 -24.55
C ALA A 396 -38.17 19.78 -25.95
N ASN A 397 -37.30 19.55 -26.94
CA ASN A 397 -37.72 19.12 -28.27
C ASN A 397 -38.31 17.70 -28.25
N MET A 398 -37.79 16.80 -27.42
CA MET A 398 -38.35 15.45 -27.27
C MET A 398 -39.73 15.45 -26.60
N ARG A 399 -39.97 16.34 -25.62
CA ARG A 399 -41.31 16.55 -25.02
C ARG A 399 -42.35 16.99 -26.04
N LYS A 400 -41.97 17.78 -27.05
CA LYS A 400 -42.88 18.17 -28.15
C LYS A 400 -43.28 16.97 -29.02
N LEU A 401 -42.44 15.95 -29.12
CA LEU A 401 -42.71 14.73 -29.90
C LEU A 401 -43.50 13.67 -29.13
N THR A 402 -43.56 13.72 -27.79
CA THR A 402 -44.30 12.77 -26.96
C THR A 402 -45.74 12.48 -27.45
N PRO A 403 -46.58 13.48 -27.80
CA PRO A 403 -47.92 13.19 -28.33
C PRO A 403 -47.91 12.48 -29.69
N ARG A 404 -46.93 12.76 -30.56
CA ARG A 404 -46.78 12.06 -31.85
C ARG A 404 -46.28 10.63 -31.67
N ILE A 405 -45.37 10.41 -30.72
CA ILE A 405 -44.92 9.07 -30.32
C ILE A 405 -46.10 8.24 -29.81
N GLN A 406 -47.00 8.85 -29.02
CA GLN A 406 -48.20 8.17 -28.54
C GLN A 406 -49.14 7.81 -29.70
N ALA A 407 -49.38 8.72 -30.64
CA ALA A 407 -50.18 8.44 -31.83
C ALA A 407 -49.58 7.33 -32.72
N LEU A 408 -48.25 7.27 -32.83
CA LEU A 408 -47.52 6.19 -33.50
C LEU A 408 -47.71 4.85 -32.78
N LYS A 409 -47.66 4.87 -31.44
CA LYS A 409 -47.88 3.69 -30.60
C LYS A 409 -49.31 3.18 -30.68
N ASP A 410 -50.30 4.08 -30.79
CA ASP A 410 -51.71 3.70 -30.97
C ASP A 410 -51.98 3.12 -32.37
N ARG A 411 -51.18 3.50 -33.39
CA ARG A 411 -51.30 2.98 -34.76
C ARG A 411 -50.53 1.68 -35.03
N TYR A 412 -49.38 1.51 -34.42
CA TYR A 412 -48.44 0.41 -34.71
C TYR A 412 -48.08 -0.42 -33.48
N GLY A 413 -48.86 -0.33 -32.39
CA GLY A 413 -48.58 -1.00 -31.12
C GLY A 413 -48.41 -2.51 -31.21
N ASP A 414 -49.10 -3.16 -32.15
CA ASP A 414 -49.03 -4.61 -32.38
C ASP A 414 -47.80 -5.04 -33.21
N ASP A 415 -47.13 -4.11 -33.91
CA ASP A 415 -45.97 -4.38 -34.77
C ASP A 415 -44.74 -3.60 -34.29
N LYS A 416 -43.98 -4.20 -33.37
CA LYS A 416 -42.78 -3.62 -32.76
C LYS A 416 -41.70 -3.23 -33.78
N GLN A 417 -41.58 -3.97 -34.89
CA GLN A 417 -40.58 -3.68 -35.92
C GLN A 417 -40.94 -2.42 -36.69
N ARG A 418 -42.19 -2.30 -37.16
CA ARG A 418 -42.66 -1.08 -37.82
C ARG A 418 -42.66 0.12 -36.89
N MET A 419 -43.01 -0.07 -35.61
CA MET A 419 -42.95 0.99 -34.61
C MET A 419 -41.52 1.54 -34.44
N GLN A 420 -40.50 0.66 -34.34
CA GLN A 420 -39.11 1.11 -34.21
C GLN A 420 -38.60 1.84 -35.46
N GLN A 421 -38.96 1.36 -36.67
CA GLN A 421 -38.58 2.02 -37.93
C GLN A 421 -39.21 3.41 -38.05
N ALA A 422 -40.52 3.51 -37.83
CA ALA A 422 -41.23 4.79 -37.94
C ALA A 422 -40.79 5.79 -36.85
N MET A 423 -40.45 5.31 -35.65
CA MET A 423 -39.89 6.14 -34.59
C MET A 423 -38.49 6.68 -34.95
N MET A 424 -37.62 5.86 -35.54
CA MET A 424 -36.29 6.29 -35.99
C MET A 424 -36.37 7.27 -37.16
N GLU A 425 -37.28 7.03 -38.11
CA GLU A 425 -37.52 7.92 -39.25
C GLU A 425 -38.07 9.29 -38.81
N MET A 426 -38.97 9.30 -37.82
CA MET A 426 -39.46 10.52 -37.18
C MET A 426 -38.32 11.29 -36.49
N TYR A 427 -37.47 10.61 -35.71
CA TYR A 427 -36.32 11.26 -35.06
C TYR A 427 -35.33 11.86 -36.07
N LYS A 428 -35.10 11.18 -37.20
CA LYS A 428 -34.23 11.64 -38.28
C LYS A 428 -34.83 12.85 -39.01
N THR A 429 -36.12 12.83 -39.30
CA THR A 429 -36.84 13.91 -40.00
C THR A 429 -36.85 15.19 -39.17
N GLU A 430 -37.09 15.07 -37.86
CA GLU A 430 -37.11 16.21 -36.94
C GLU A 430 -35.71 16.61 -36.43
N LYS A 431 -34.65 15.92 -36.90
CA LYS A 431 -33.24 16.12 -36.51
C LYS A 431 -33.01 16.12 -35.00
N ILE A 432 -33.76 15.30 -34.26
CA ILE A 432 -33.64 15.18 -32.80
C ILE A 432 -32.79 13.96 -32.48
N ASN A 433 -31.68 14.17 -31.77
CA ASN A 433 -30.85 13.08 -31.28
C ASN A 433 -31.39 12.61 -29.91
N PRO A 434 -31.97 11.39 -29.81
CA PRO A 434 -32.50 10.86 -28.55
C PRO A 434 -31.41 10.71 -27.46
N LEU A 435 -30.14 10.61 -27.86
CA LEU A 435 -29.00 10.54 -26.93
C LEU A 435 -28.56 11.92 -26.42
N GLY A 436 -29.04 13.02 -27.02
CA GLY A 436 -28.71 14.38 -26.55
C GLY A 436 -29.25 14.67 -25.14
N GLY A 437 -30.31 13.96 -24.71
CA GLY A 437 -30.87 14.08 -23.37
C GLY A 437 -30.02 13.41 -22.28
N CYS A 438 -29.31 12.32 -22.60
CA CYS A 438 -28.46 11.61 -21.65
C CYS A 438 -26.98 12.04 -21.71
N LEU A 439 -26.59 12.85 -22.70
CA LEU A 439 -25.21 13.28 -22.90
C LEU A 439 -24.57 13.99 -21.68
N PRO A 440 -25.24 14.92 -20.95
CA PRO A 440 -24.64 15.54 -19.77
C PRO A 440 -24.46 14.55 -18.63
N ILE A 441 -25.41 13.63 -18.44
CA ILE A 441 -25.31 12.59 -17.42
C ILE A 441 -24.09 11.72 -17.73
N LEU A 442 -23.91 11.33 -19.00
CA LEU A 442 -22.78 10.50 -19.42
C LEU A 442 -21.42 11.19 -19.18
N VAL A 443 -21.32 12.50 -19.46
CA VAL A 443 -20.10 13.28 -19.17
C VAL A 443 -19.90 13.54 -17.67
N GLN A 444 -20.98 13.63 -16.90
CA GLN A 444 -20.92 13.82 -15.45
C GLN A 444 -20.58 12.54 -14.69
N ILE A 445 -20.90 11.35 -15.21
CA ILE A 445 -20.60 10.08 -14.54
C ILE A 445 -19.10 9.96 -14.20
N PRO A 446 -18.14 10.16 -15.13
CA PRO A 446 -16.72 10.15 -14.80
C PRO A 446 -16.30 11.17 -13.73
N VAL A 447 -16.89 12.37 -13.77
CA VAL A 447 -16.61 13.43 -12.78
C VAL A 447 -17.15 13.03 -11.40
N PHE A 448 -18.33 12.44 -11.33
CA PHE A 448 -18.91 11.96 -10.09
C PHE A 448 -18.12 10.80 -9.50
N ILE A 449 -17.70 9.84 -10.34
CA ILE A 449 -16.84 8.73 -9.91
C ILE A 449 -15.50 9.28 -9.42
N ALA A 450 -14.88 10.21 -10.14
CA ALA A 450 -13.65 10.85 -9.69
C ALA A 450 -13.84 11.57 -8.35
N LEU A 451 -14.96 12.29 -8.15
CA LEU A 451 -15.26 12.94 -6.87
C LEU A 451 -15.43 11.93 -5.74
N TYR A 452 -16.08 10.79 -6.00
CA TYR A 452 -16.22 9.71 -5.03
C TYR A 452 -14.85 9.20 -4.56
N TRP A 453 -13.92 8.92 -5.50
CA TRP A 453 -12.55 8.48 -5.17
C TRP A 453 -11.66 9.57 -4.57
N VAL A 454 -12.03 10.85 -4.71
CA VAL A 454 -11.31 11.97 -4.09
C VAL A 454 -11.77 12.21 -2.65
N LEU A 455 -13.00 11.82 -2.32
CA LEU A 455 -13.59 11.95 -0.98
C LEU A 455 -13.40 10.68 -0.13
N LEU A 456 -13.30 9.52 -0.79
CA LEU A 456 -12.71 8.29 -0.22
C LEU A 456 -11.19 8.41 -0.17
#